data_AF-A0A2W5MKG1-F1
#
_entry.id   AF-A0A2W5MKG1-F1
#
_cell.length_a   1.000
_cell.length_b   1.000
_cell.length_c   1.000
_cell.angle_alpha   90.00
_cell.angle_beta   90.00
_cell.angle_gamma   90.00
#
_symmetry.space_group_name_H-M   'P 1'
#
loop_
_entity.id
_entity.type
_entity.pdbx_description
1 polymer ?
#
loop_
_entity_poly.entity_id
_entity_poly.type
_entity_poly.pdbx_seq_one_letter_code
_entity_poly.pdbx_strand_id
1 'polypeptide(L)' 'MTRDEPHGDDALEARLDALESRAAHQERTIEILNDTVTAQWAIIERLKREVANLGERLEDAASGPAPVDRPPPHY' A
#
# COMPACT_ATOMS: atom_id res chain seq x y z
N MET A 1 14.62 55.90 25.93
CA MET A 1 15.46 55.67 24.74
C MET A 1 16.36 54.51 25.13
N THR A 2 16.07 53.26 24.78
CA THR A 2 16.05 52.74 23.40
C THR A 2 14.94 51.70 23.26
N ARG A 3 14.12 51.83 22.22
CA ARG A 3 13.15 50.82 21.83
C ARG A 3 13.95 49.77 21.07
N ASP A 4 14.19 48.60 21.67
CA ASP A 4 14.64 47.41 20.94
C ASP A 4 13.49 47.03 20.00
N GLU A 5 13.58 47.50 18.76
CA GLU A 5 12.83 46.92 17.66
C GLU A 5 13.42 45.51 17.46
N PRO A 6 12.60 44.45 17.43
CA PRO A 6 13.12 43.11 17.14
C PRO A 6 13.88 43.16 15.82
N HIS A 7 15.16 42.78 15.85
CA HIS A 7 15.99 42.78 14.67
C HIS A 7 15.38 41.80 13.67
N GLY A 8 15.23 42.22 12.40
CA GLY A 8 14.57 41.40 11.38
C GLY A 8 15.18 40.01 11.20
N ASP A 9 16.45 39.85 11.59
CA ASP A 9 17.17 38.58 11.61
C ASP A 9 16.55 37.58 12.62
N ASP A 10 16.15 38.02 13.82
CA ASP A 10 15.52 37.15 14.83
C ASP A 10 14.17 36.60 14.32
N ALA A 11 13.42 37.42 13.59
CA ALA A 11 12.15 37.00 12.99
C ALA A 11 12.35 36.03 11.80
N LEU A 12 13.46 36.18 11.07
CA LEU A 12 13.84 35.26 9.99
C LEU A 12 14.33 33.92 10.54
N GLU A 13 15.14 33.93 11.61
CA GLU A 13 15.63 32.73 12.30
C GLU A 13 14.44 31.93 12.87
N ALA A 14 13.52 32.59 13.58
CA ALA A 14 12.31 31.93 14.09
C ALA A 14 11.44 31.31 12.97
N ARG A 15 11.38 31.96 11.79
CA ARG A 15 10.67 31.41 10.63
C ARG A 15 11.41 30.22 10.03
N LEU A 16 12.73 30.25 10.00
CA LEU A 16 13.56 29.14 9.52
C LEU A 16 13.38 27.92 10.41
N ASP A 17 13.47 28.07 11.73
CA ASP A 17 13.28 26.99 12.72
C ASP A 17 11.90 26.33 12.58
N ALA A 18 10.86 27.15 12.37
CA ALA A 18 9.50 26.65 12.16
C ALA A 18 9.38 25.85 10.85
N LEU A 19 10.06 26.29 9.78
CA LEU A 19 10.08 25.59 8.51
C LEU A 19 10.86 24.27 8.60
N GLU A 20 12.01 24.26 9.28
CA GLU A 20 12.83 23.06 9.50
C GLU A 20 12.08 22.03 10.34
N SER A 21 11.44 22.46 11.43
CA SER A 21 10.60 21.58 12.25
C SER A 21 9.46 20.95 11.44
N ARG A 22 8.81 21.75 10.58
CA ARG A 22 7.74 21.25 9.71
C ARG A 22 8.28 20.31 8.64
N ALA A 23 9.44 20.62 8.04
CA ALA A 23 10.07 19.77 7.04
C ALA A 23 10.45 18.41 7.64
N ALA A 24 11.07 18.38 8.83
CA ALA A 24 11.41 17.13 9.52
C ALA A 24 10.17 16.29 9.87
N HIS A 25 9.05 16.94 10.23
CA HIS A 25 7.78 16.23 10.45
C HIS A 25 7.21 15.66 9.14
N GLN A 26 7.31 16.40 8.05
CA GLN A 26 6.86 15.98 6.72
C GLN A 26 7.70 14.83 6.18
N GLU A 27 9.02 14.86 6.35
CA GLU A 27 9.94 13.77 5.97
C GLU A 27 9.54 12.45 6.65
N ARG A 28 9.35 12.47 7.97
CA ARG A 28 8.88 11.31 8.72
C ARG A 28 7.50 10.84 8.24
N THR A 29 6.60 11.77 7.92
CA THR A 29 5.27 11.42 7.40
C THR A 29 5.38 10.71 6.05
N ILE A 30 6.28 11.17 5.16
CA ILE A 30 6.52 10.55 3.86
C ILE A 30 7.08 9.13 4.03
N GLU A 31 8.03 8.92 4.94
CA GLU A 31 8.57 7.59 5.24
C GLU A 31 7.46 6.62 5.69
N ILE A 32 6.63 7.04 6.65
CA ILE A 32 5.50 6.25 7.15
C ILE A 32 4.51 5.92 6.01
N LEU A 33 4.22 6.90 5.15
CA LEU A 33 3.32 6.68 4.01
C LEU A 33 3.93 5.72 3.00
N ASN A 34 5.22 5.80 2.71
CA ASN A 34 5.91 4.89 1.82
C ASN A 34 5.88 3.44 2.34
N ASP A 35 6.16 3.25 3.63
CA ASP A 35 6.10 1.95 4.28
C ASP A 35 4.69 1.37 4.21
N THR A 36 3.69 2.22 4.47
CA THR A 36 2.27 1.85 4.37
C THR A 36 1.89 1.43 2.95
N VAL A 37 2.27 2.20 1.93
CA VAL A 37 1.99 1.89 0.52
C VAL A 37 2.65 0.58 0.10
N THR A 38 3.91 0.37 0.51
CA THR A 38 4.65 -0.86 0.21
C THR A 38 4.00 -2.08 0.84
N ALA A 39 3.59 -1.97 2.12
CA ALA A 39 2.87 -3.04 2.81
C ALA A 39 1.52 -3.35 2.14
N GLN A 40 0.77 -2.31 1.76
CA GLN A 40 -0.49 -2.47 1.04
C GLN A 40 -0.32 -3.13 -0.32
N TRP A 41 0.75 -2.80 -1.06
CA TRP A 41 1.06 -3.44 -2.35
C TRP A 41 1.24 -4.95 -2.20
N ALA A 42 2.00 -5.39 -1.20
CA ALA A 42 2.20 -6.82 -0.92
C ALA A 42 0.88 -7.53 -0.60
N ILE A 43 -0.02 -6.88 0.12
CA ILE A 43 -1.36 -7.40 0.42
C ILE A 43 -2.19 -7.52 -0.86
N ILE A 44 -2.20 -6.50 -1.71
CA ILE A 44 -2.93 -6.51 -2.99
C ILE A 44 -2.44 -7.65 -3.88
N GLU A 45 -1.12 -7.84 -4.00
CA GLU A 45 -0.55 -8.94 -4.81
C GLU A 45 -0.91 -10.32 -4.25
N ARG A 46 -1.02 -10.46 -2.93
CA ARG A 46 -1.55 -11.69 -2.33
C ARG A 46 -3.03 -11.90 -2.68
N LEU A 47 -3.86 -10.88 -2.52
CA LEU A 47 -5.30 -10.96 -2.81
C LEU A 47 -5.55 -11.28 -4.29
N LYS A 48 -4.80 -10.67 -5.21
CA LYS A 48 -4.90 -10.96 -6.65
C LYS A 48 -4.62 -12.44 -6.96
N ARG A 49 -3.61 -13.05 -6.32
CA ARG A 49 -3.32 -14.48 -6.45
C ARG A 49 -4.42 -15.37 -5.87
N GLU A 50 -4.96 -15.00 -4.71
CA GLU A 50 -6.06 -15.75 -4.08
C GLU A 50 -7.32 -15.71 -4.97
N VAL A 51 -7.65 -14.55 -5.53
CA VAL A 51 -8.77 -14.41 -6.48
C VAL A 51 -8.56 -15.24 -7.75
N ALA A 52 -7.36 -15.23 -8.33
CA ALA A 52 -7.04 -16.04 -9.51
C ALA A 52 -7.23 -17.54 -9.25
N ASN A 53 -6.70 -18.05 -8.13
CA ASN A 53 -6.85 -19.45 -7.72
C ASN A 53 -8.33 -19.82 -7.51
N LEU A 54 -9.12 -18.94 -6.88
CA LEU A 54 -10.56 -19.18 -6.75
C LEU A 54 -11.27 -19.25 -8.11
N GLY A 55 -10.84 -18.45 -9.09
CA GLY A 55 -11.31 -18.51 -10.47
C GLY A 55 -11.02 -19.86 -11.13
N GLU A 56 -9.76 -20.31 -11.08
CA GLU A 56 -9.34 -21.61 -11.62
C GLU A 56 -10.15 -22.77 -11.02
N ARG A 57 -10.30 -22.78 -9.69
CA ARG A 57 -11.10 -23.81 -8.99
C ARG A 57 -12.57 -23.80 -9.40
N LEU A 58 -13.12 -22.64 -9.73
CA LEU A 58 -14.51 -22.52 -10.19
C LEU A 58 -14.65 -23.08 -11.63
N GLU A 59 -13.69 -22.81 -12.50
CA GLU A 59 -13.64 -23.36 -13.86
C GLU A 59 -13.49 -24.88 -13.86
N ASP A 60 -12.61 -25.42 -13.01
CA ASP A 60 -12.42 -26.86 -12.83
C ASP A 60 -13.71 -27.54 -12.33
N ALA A 61 -14.38 -26.94 -11.34
CA ALA A 61 -15.63 -27.46 -10.81
C ALA A 61 -16.78 -27.39 -11.84
N ALA A 62 -16.81 -26.36 -12.69
CA ALA A 62 -17.78 -26.22 -13.76
C ALA A 62 -17.53 -27.22 -14.91
N SER A 63 -16.29 -27.65 -15.12
CA SER A 63 -15.93 -28.53 -16.23
C SER A 63 -16.35 -30.00 -16.03
N GLY A 64 -16.62 -30.45 -14.80
CA GLY A 64 -17.21 -31.76 -14.48
C GLY A 64 -16.42 -33.00 -14.95
N PRO A 65 -16.61 -34.20 -14.35
CA PRO A 65 -16.03 -35.41 -14.91
C PRO A 65 -16.67 -35.70 -16.28
N ALA A 66 -15.84 -35.83 -17.33
CA ALA A 66 -16.30 -36.28 -18.64
C ALA A 66 -17.09 -37.59 -18.49
N PRO A 67 -18.27 -37.76 -19.15
CA PRO A 67 -18.99 -39.02 -19.08
C PRO A 67 -18.09 -40.15 -19.60
N VAL A 68 -17.65 -41.03 -18.69
CA VAL A 68 -17.07 -42.32 -19.05
C VAL A 68 -18.22 -43.21 -19.53
N ASP A 69 -18.70 -42.93 -20.74
CA ASP A 69 -19.62 -43.79 -21.45
C ASP A 69 -18.82 -44.95 -22.04
N ARG A 70 -18.49 -45.93 -21.20
CA ARG A 70 -18.11 -47.26 -21.66
C ARG A 70 -19.07 -48.27 -21.04
N PRO A 71 -19.94 -48.90 -21.84
CA PRO A 71 -20.77 -49.99 -21.38
C PRO A 71 -19.91 -51.10 -20.77
N PRO A 72 -20.35 -51.76 -19.67
CA PRO A 72 -19.59 -52.84 -19.06
C PRO A 72 -19.38 -53.98 -20.08
N PRO A 73 -18.16 -54.55 -20.18
CA PRO A 73 -17.95 -55.75 -20.99
C PRO A 73 -18.67 -56.93 -20.32
N HIS A 74 -19.70 -57.45 -20.98
CA HIS A 74 -20.33 -58.70 -20.59
C HIS A 74 -19.42 -59.88 -20.98
N TYR A 75 -19.12 -60.75 -20.01
CA TYR A 75 -18.47 -62.06 -20.19
C TYR A 75 -19.52 -63.17 -20.20
#